data_AF-A0A258BRL6-F1
#
_entry.id   AF-A0A258BRL6-F1
#
_cell.length_a   1.000
_cell.length_b   1.000
_cell.length_c   1.000
_cell.angle_alpha   90.00
_cell.angle_beta   90.00
_cell.angle_gamma   90.00
#
_symmetry.space_group_name_H-M   'P 1'
#
loop_
_entity.id
_entity.type
_entity.pdbx_description
1 polymer ?
#
loop_
_entity_poly.entity_id
_entity_poly.type
_entity_poly.pdbx_seq_one_letter_code
_entity_poly.pdbx_strand_id
1 'polypeptide(L)' 'MGIVNIEDDLHDQVRKASAVSCRSINAQAAWWIRIGKLAEMNPTLSFNEIVQREMAAAGVTPDPLRANAA' A
#
# COMPACT_ATOMS: atom_id res chain seq x y z
N MET A 1 9.80 20.76 -3.47
CA MET A 1 9.47 19.32 -3.56
C MET A 1 10.53 18.65 -4.40
N GLY A 2 11.05 17.49 -3.97
CA GLY A 2 11.91 16.67 -4.82
C GLY A 2 11.07 16.07 -5.95
N ILE A 3 11.46 16.30 -7.20
CA ILE A 3 10.81 15.69 -8.35
C ILE A 3 11.29 14.24 -8.41
N VAL A 4 10.36 13.29 -8.30
CA VAL A 4 10.65 11.87 -8.53
C VAL A 4 10.31 11.58 -9.99
N ASN A 5 11.33 11.23 -10.78
CA ASN A 5 11.13 10.81 -12.16
C ASN A 5 10.59 9.38 -12.17
N ILE A 6 9.50 9.15 -12.90
CA ILE A 6 8.86 7.83 -13.06
C ILE A 6 8.76 7.60 -14.57
N GLU A 7 9.13 6.42 -15.03
CA GLU A 7 8.97 6.03 -16.44
C GLU A 7 7.49 6.09 -16.86
N ASP A 8 7.21 6.53 -18.08
CA ASP A 8 5.84 6.79 -18.57
C ASP A 8 4.94 5.55 -18.45
N ASP A 9 5.44 4.38 -18.84
CA ASP A 9 4.71 3.11 -18.75
C ASP A 9 4.37 2.74 -17.30
N LEU A 10 5.26 3.01 -16.36
CA LEU A 10 5.03 2.77 -14.94
C LEU A 10 4.04 3.79 -14.37
N HIS A 11 4.13 5.06 -14.77
CA HIS A 11 3.17 6.09 -14.39
C HIS A 11 1.74 5.70 -14.82
N ASP A 12 1.57 5.18 -16.04
CA ASP A 12 0.29 4.70 -16.54
C ASP A 12 -0.26 3.50 -15.77
N GLN A 13 0.60 2.56 -15.37
CA GLN A 13 0.20 1.44 -14.52
C GLN A 13 -0.23 1.91 -13.13
N VAL A 14 0.53 2.82 -12.50
CA VAL A 14 0.17 3.41 -11.19
C VAL A 14 -1.17 4.14 -11.30
N ARG A 15 -1.42 4.87 -12.39
CA ARG A 15 -2.70 5.52 -12.65
C ARG A 15 -3.86 4.54 -12.69
N LYS A 16 -3.73 3.41 -13.39
CA LYS A 16 -4.76 2.36 -13.45
C LYS A 16 -5.00 1.72 -12.09
N ALA A 17 -3.94 1.38 -11.36
CA ALA A 17 -4.04 0.76 -10.03
C ALA A 17 -4.71 1.70 -9.00
N SER A 18 -4.46 3.01 -9.11
CA SER A 18 -5.05 4.03 -8.25
C SER A 18 -6.58 4.06 -8.34
N ALA A 19 -7.13 3.86 -9.55
CA ALA A 19 -8.57 3.78 -9.77
C ALA A 19 -9.23 2.58 -9.07
N VAL A 20 -8.58 1.41 -9.11
CA VAL A 20 -9.05 0.19 -8.42
C VAL A 20 -8.97 0.33 -6.91
N SER A 21 -7.92 1.01 -6.43
CA SER A 21 -7.62 1.11 -5.01
C SER A 21 -8.23 2.33 -4.33
N CYS A 22 -9.19 3.00 -4.99
CA CYS A 22 -9.89 4.20 -4.52
C CYS A 22 -8.97 5.29 -3.94
N ARG A 23 -7.80 5.52 -4.58
CA ARG A 23 -6.80 6.50 -4.12
C ARG A 23 -6.26 7.35 -5.28
N SER A 24 -5.61 8.48 -4.98
CA SER A 24 -4.93 9.30 -6.01
C SER A 24 -3.61 8.66 -6.47
N ILE A 25 -3.11 9.05 -7.64
CA ILE A 25 -1.80 8.60 -8.17
C ILE A 25 -0.69 8.87 -7.16
N ASN A 26 -0.67 10.07 -6.57
CA ASN A 26 0.32 10.45 -5.56
C ASN A 26 0.19 9.58 -4.31
N ALA A 27 -1.03 9.28 -3.87
CA ALA A 27 -1.24 8.40 -2.71
C ALA A 27 -0.80 6.95 -3.01
N GLN A 28 -1.00 6.46 -4.23
CA GLN A 28 -0.53 5.15 -4.67
C GLN A 28 1.00 5.08 -4.71
N ALA A 29 1.67 6.10 -5.25
CA ALA A 29 3.12 6.19 -5.28
C ALA A 29 3.70 6.30 -3.87
N ALA A 30 3.15 7.19 -3.03
CA ALA A 30 3.59 7.34 -1.63
C ALA A 30 3.41 6.04 -0.83
N TRP A 31 2.33 5.30 -1.07
CA TRP A 31 2.11 4.00 -0.44
C TRP A 31 3.22 3.00 -0.79
N TRP A 32 3.55 2.85 -2.08
CA TRP A 32 4.63 1.94 -2.49
C TRP A 32 6.01 2.37 -1.98
N ILE A 33 6.30 3.67 -1.95
CA ILE A 33 7.56 4.19 -1.38
C ILE A 33 7.66 3.84 0.12
N ARG A 34 6.56 3.99 0.88
CA ARG A 34 6.53 3.61 2.31
C ARG A 34 6.73 2.11 2.48
N ILE A 35 6.05 1.29 1.70
CA ILE A 35 6.17 -0.18 1.76
C ILE A 35 7.60 -0.63 1.42
N GLY A 36 8.20 -0.09 0.36
CA GLY A 36 9.58 -0.39 -0.03
C GLY A 36 10.57 -0.06 1.09
N LYS A 37 10.48 1.14 1.68
CA LYS A 37 11.28 1.52 2.85
C LYS A 37 11.11 0.56 4.02
N LEU A 38 9.88 0.14 4.33
CA LEU A 38 9.62 -0.79 5.43
C LEU A 38 10.17 -2.19 5.15
N ALA A 39 10.09 -2.66 3.92
CA ALA A 39 10.67 -3.94 3.50
C ALA A 39 12.20 -3.91 3.58
N GLU A 40 12.85 -2.82 3.14
CA GLU A 40 14.30 -2.64 3.27
C GLU A 40 14.75 -2.62 4.75
N MET A 41 13.98 -1.97 5.62
CA MET A 41 14.30 -1.89 7.05
C MET A 41 13.99 -3.18 7.82
N ASN A 42 13.13 -4.05 7.29
CA ASN A 42 12.68 -5.28 7.95
C ASN A 42 12.72 -6.46 6.96
N PRO A 43 13.91 -6.90 6.51
CA PRO A 43 14.05 -7.85 5.40
C PRO A 43 13.47 -9.25 5.67
N THR A 44 13.21 -9.57 6.94
CA THR A 44 12.61 -10.84 7.34
C THR A 44 11.08 -10.81 7.35
N LEU A 45 10.46 -9.63 7.25
CA LEU A 45 9.01 -9.50 7.24
C LEU A 45 8.50 -9.60 5.81
N SER A 46 7.46 -10.41 5.61
CA SER A 46 6.71 -10.43 4.37
C SER A 46 5.91 -9.14 4.18
N PHE A 47 5.52 -8.85 2.94
CA PHE A 47 4.63 -7.75 2.62
C PHE A 47 3.35 -7.76 3.46
N ASN A 48 2.74 -8.93 3.64
CA ASN A 48 1.49 -9.06 4.40
C ASN A 48 1.69 -8.70 5.88
N GLU A 49 2.79 -9.13 6.49
CA GLU A 49 3.12 -8.78 7.88
C GLU A 49 3.38 -7.29 8.05
N ILE A 50 4.08 -6.67 7.08
CA ILE A 50 4.29 -5.21 7.06
C ILE A 50 2.93 -4.50 7.01
N VAL A 51 2.06 -4.86 6.06
CA VAL A 51 0.75 -4.23 5.93
C VAL A 51 -0.10 -4.43 7.18
N GLN A 52 -0.16 -5.63 7.72
CA GLN A 52 -0.92 -5.93 8.94
C GLN A 52 -0.43 -5.09 10.13
N ARG A 53 0.88 -4.97 10.30
CA ARG A 53 1.48 -4.13 11.34
C ARG A 53 1.13 -2.66 11.18
N GLU A 54 1.18 -2.13 9.97
CA GLU A 54 0.83 -0.74 9.69
C GLU A 54 -0.67 -0.47 9.93
N MET A 55 -1.55 -1.40 9.56
CA MET A 55 -2.98 -1.33 9.84
C MET A 55 -3.25 -1.35 11.36
N ALA A 56 -2.60 -2.26 12.09
CA ALA A 56 -2.72 -2.35 13.54
C ALA A 56 -2.20 -1.08 14.24
N ALA A 57 -1.07 -0.52 13.78
CA ALA A 57 -0.52 0.73 14.29
C ALA A 57 -1.43 1.93 14.03
N ALA A 58 -2.22 1.90 12.94
CA ALA A 58 -3.25 2.89 12.65
C ALA A 58 -4.56 2.67 13.44
N GLY A 59 -4.64 1.64 14.29
CA GLY A 59 -5.85 1.29 15.03
C GLY A 59 -6.94 0.64 14.18
N VAL A 60 -6.61 0.20 12.96
CA VAL A 60 -7.56 -0.51 12.09
C VAL A 60 -7.66 -1.95 12.57
N THR A 61 -8.81 -2.30 13.12
CA THR A 61 -9.16 -3.68 13.44
C THR A 61 -9.86 -4.33 12.25
N PRO A 62 -9.48 -5.55 11.84
CA PRO A 62 -10.24 -6.27 10.83
C PRO A 62 -11.67 -6.49 11.35
N ASP A 63 -12.66 -6.05 10.59
CA ASP A 63 -14.04 -6.49 10.81
C ASP A 63 -14.08 -7.97 10.43
N PRO A 64 -14.47 -8.90 11.33
CA PRO A 64 -14.72 -10.27 10.94
C PRO A 64 -15.86 -10.25 9.91
N LEU A 65 -15.51 -10.27 8.62
CA LEU A 65 -16.41 -10.46 7.48
C LEU A 65 -17.50 -11.43 7.92
N ARG A 66 -18.71 -10.91 8.16
CA ARG A 66 -19.80 -11.57 8.90
C ARG A 66 -19.71 -13.09 8.79
N ALA A 67 -19.13 -13.72 9.80
CA ALA A 67 -18.94 -15.18 9.88
C ALA A 67 -20.27 -15.92 10.16
N ASN A 68 -21.37 -15.42 9.60
CA ASN A 68 -22.73 -15.92 9.74
C ASN A 68 -23.47 -15.70 8.41
N ALA A 69 -23.09 -16.46 7.38
CA ALA A 69 -24.08 -17.02 6.47
C ALA A 69 -24.25 -18.47 6.92
N ALA A 70 -25.27 -18.68 7.76
CA ALA A 70 -25.74 -20.00 8.18
C ALA A 70 -26.37 -20.74 6.99
#